data_AF-A0AAV7JHB9-F1
#
_entry.id   AF-A0AAV7JHB9-F1
#
_cell.length_a   1.000
_cell.length_b   1.000
_cell.length_c   1.000
_cell.angle_alpha   90.00
_cell.angle_beta   90.00
_cell.angle_gamma   90.00
#
_symmetry.space_group_name_H-M   'P 1'
#
loop_
_entity.id
_entity.type
_entity.pdbx_description
1 polymer ?
#
loop_
_entity_poly.entity_id
_entity_poly.type
_entity_poly.pdbx_seq_one_letter_code
_entity_poly.pdbx_strand_id
1 'polypeptide(L)'
;MDDLINTDTDLMRSEGFTLGPDQQVRVDIVRSMLDGKMAGILSGAGGASCQLCTATHKELSDRELIIQGFSINRYITDAIQLFGEIEDSHSFFSLPSNQRCNITHEPTSTINILPASPLHSYTGIFRWFNLLIYHLNCGKRTWSPTSLTIKNSMIFVRNLIEGKTGMRIDQPNASGGTSSTGSVARRAFSCDSKYIECVLSVVETEHKETLSKLHTHLSAILRIINSDRIINTEVLAHSEEILKEFNLGRGLKSFSEEGSEGCNKLLRKYRENLARKSSFEDNAMDIFVRLASESDPVLNQFRSSLVCERSVRFLPDMAKDIRYFFTSKHPRIDFSQTDCSNGNSIIEVDNIFDEADSIDYTNTDLIDNYVDSFDIGIYVSKTVPYYVKQKLFLDTWIPPADYPFKEDSKKGRIFRKEWLNEFSWLSYSKFAQRWDL
;
A
#
# COMPACT_ATOMS: atom_id res chain seq x y z
N MET A 1 1.62 -3.53 -29.76
CA MET A 1 1.02 -2.84 -28.61
C MET A 1 0.39 -1.54 -29.08
N ASP A 2 1.07 -0.81 -29.96
CA ASP A 2 0.51 0.35 -30.70
C ASP A 2 -0.80 0.01 -31.45
N ASP A 3 -0.92 -1.19 -32.03
CA ASP A 3 -2.17 -1.61 -32.70
C ASP A 3 -3.38 -1.73 -31.76
N LEU A 4 -3.19 -2.17 -30.51
CA LEU A 4 -4.25 -2.32 -29.49
C LEU A 4 -4.65 -0.97 -28.89
N ILE A 5 -3.68 -0.07 -28.66
CA ILE A 5 -3.91 1.28 -28.15
C ILE A 5 -4.67 2.13 -29.18
N ASN A 6 -4.36 1.95 -30.47
CA ASN A 6 -5.11 2.58 -31.54
C ASN A 6 -6.56 2.04 -31.60
N THR A 7 -6.76 0.75 -31.33
CA THR A 7 -8.12 0.16 -31.33
C THR A 7 -9.00 0.74 -30.21
N ASP A 8 -8.47 0.89 -28.99
CA ASP A 8 -9.23 1.44 -27.87
C ASP A 8 -9.54 2.94 -28.08
N THR A 9 -8.58 3.69 -28.62
CA THR A 9 -8.79 5.12 -28.93
C THR A 9 -9.86 5.31 -30.01
N ASP A 10 -9.84 4.48 -31.04
CA ASP A 10 -10.83 4.51 -32.12
C ASP A 10 -12.21 4.02 -31.64
N LEU A 11 -12.24 3.04 -30.72
CA LEU A 11 -13.48 2.58 -30.08
C LEU A 11 -14.10 3.71 -29.23
N MET A 12 -13.31 4.38 -28.39
CA MET A 12 -13.77 5.53 -27.59
C MET A 12 -14.31 6.66 -28.47
N ARG A 13 -13.65 6.96 -29.60
CA ARG A 13 -14.16 7.93 -30.58
C ARG A 13 -15.50 7.48 -31.20
N SER A 14 -15.63 6.19 -31.53
CA SER A 14 -16.88 5.64 -32.10
C SER A 14 -18.05 5.65 -31.12
N GLU A 15 -17.77 5.62 -29.81
CA GLU A 15 -18.75 5.69 -28.72
C GLU A 15 -19.10 7.13 -28.29
N GLY A 16 -18.56 8.15 -28.98
CA GLY A 16 -18.91 9.56 -28.79
C GLY A 16 -18.06 10.31 -27.76
N PHE A 17 -16.94 9.73 -27.30
CA PHE A 17 -15.96 10.48 -26.51
C PHE A 17 -15.25 11.47 -27.43
N THR A 18 -15.67 12.74 -27.36
CA THR A 18 -14.98 13.84 -28.02
C THR A 18 -13.94 14.40 -27.06
N LEU A 19 -12.69 14.07 -27.31
CA LEU A 19 -11.60 14.92 -26.87
C LEU A 19 -11.82 16.30 -27.52
N GLY A 20 -11.55 17.39 -26.81
CA GLY A 20 -11.45 18.69 -27.48
C GLY A 20 -10.53 18.55 -28.70
N PRO A 21 -10.70 19.36 -29.75
CA PRO A 21 -10.04 19.15 -31.05
C PRO A 21 -8.51 18.92 -30.98
N ASP A 22 -7.87 19.29 -29.87
CA ASP A 22 -6.43 19.18 -29.64
C ASP A 22 -6.02 18.33 -28.42
N GLN A 23 -6.93 17.59 -27.79
CA GLN A 23 -6.60 16.77 -26.62
C GLN A 23 -6.17 15.35 -27.02
N GLN A 24 -5.05 14.89 -26.45
CA GLN A 24 -4.57 13.51 -26.57
C GLN A 24 -4.52 12.89 -25.17
N VAL A 25 -4.95 11.63 -25.05
CA VAL A 25 -4.91 10.86 -23.80
C VAL A 25 -3.92 9.73 -23.96
N ARG A 26 -2.99 9.62 -23.02
CA ARG A 26 -2.11 8.47 -22.86
C ARG A 26 -2.66 7.59 -21.74
N VAL A 27 -2.77 6.29 -22.00
CA VAL A 27 -3.23 5.30 -21.02
C VAL A 27 -2.08 4.37 -20.67
N ASP A 28 -1.63 4.42 -19.41
CA ASP A 28 -0.64 3.48 -18.87
C ASP A 28 -1.38 2.45 -18.00
N ILE A 29 -1.36 1.17 -18.41
CA ILE A 29 -2.06 0.09 -17.70
C ILE A 29 -1.10 -0.63 -16.76
N VAL A 30 -1.41 -0.59 -15.45
CA VAL A 30 -0.67 -1.33 -14.42
C VAL A 30 -1.50 -2.50 -13.90
N ARG A 31 -0.96 -3.73 -13.99
CA ARG A 31 -1.59 -4.94 -13.44
C ARG A 31 -1.17 -5.18 -12.00
N SER A 32 -1.82 -4.49 -11.07
CA SER A 32 -1.52 -4.62 -9.62
C SER A 32 -2.62 -5.29 -8.80
N MET A 33 -3.87 -5.25 -9.28
CA MET A 33 -5.04 -5.78 -8.55
C MET A 33 -5.17 -7.30 -8.69
N LEU A 34 -4.06 -8.02 -8.50
CA LEU A 34 -3.95 -9.46 -8.61
C LEU A 34 -3.43 -10.02 -7.29
N ASP A 35 -4.03 -11.11 -6.82
CA ASP A 35 -3.43 -11.85 -5.72
C ASP A 35 -2.10 -12.51 -6.16
N GLY A 36 -1.26 -12.87 -5.20
CA GLY A 36 0.03 -13.49 -5.50
C GLY A 36 -0.10 -14.81 -6.27
N LYS A 37 -1.20 -15.55 -6.10
CA LYS A 37 -1.38 -16.81 -6.83
C LYS A 37 -1.62 -16.56 -8.33
N MET A 38 -2.51 -15.63 -8.65
CA MET A 38 -2.78 -15.22 -10.03
C MET A 38 -1.55 -14.55 -10.65
N ALA A 39 -0.85 -13.69 -9.92
CA ALA A 39 0.41 -13.12 -10.38
C ALA A 39 1.45 -14.20 -10.71
N GLY A 40 1.54 -15.26 -9.89
CA GLY A 40 2.43 -16.39 -10.14
C GLY A 40 2.06 -17.23 -11.37
N ILE A 41 0.76 -17.34 -11.67
CA ILE A 41 0.26 -18.00 -12.89
C ILE A 41 0.54 -17.12 -14.12
N LEU A 42 0.26 -15.83 -14.04
CA LEU A 42 0.42 -14.95 -15.19
C LEU A 42 1.90 -14.69 -15.54
N SER A 43 2.78 -14.70 -14.54
CA SER A 43 4.22 -14.49 -14.71
C SER A 43 5.03 -15.76 -14.97
N GLY A 44 4.43 -16.96 -14.86
CA GLY A 44 5.20 -18.20 -14.85
C GLY A 44 5.97 -18.44 -13.54
N ALA A 45 6.02 -17.47 -12.61
CA ALA A 45 6.85 -17.50 -11.40
C ALA A 45 6.13 -18.07 -10.16
N GLY A 46 5.16 -18.97 -10.34
CA GLY A 46 4.37 -19.55 -9.23
C GLY A 46 5.18 -20.36 -8.21
N GLY A 47 6.40 -20.79 -8.55
CA GLY A 47 7.33 -21.48 -7.65
C GLY A 47 8.36 -20.58 -6.98
N ALA A 48 8.40 -19.28 -7.31
CA ALA A 48 9.41 -18.37 -6.80
C ALA A 48 9.19 -18.01 -5.33
N SER A 49 10.28 -17.79 -4.59
CA SER A 49 10.23 -17.31 -3.21
C SER A 49 9.75 -15.85 -3.13
N CYS A 50 10.07 -15.05 -4.15
CA CYS A 50 9.53 -13.72 -4.36
C CYS A 50 9.12 -13.55 -5.83
N GLN A 51 8.01 -12.84 -6.06
CA GLN A 51 7.47 -12.57 -7.40
C GLN A 51 7.97 -11.25 -8.00
N LEU A 52 8.67 -10.45 -7.22
CA LEU A 52 9.23 -9.16 -7.64
C LEU A 52 10.72 -9.25 -7.93
N CYS A 53 11.41 -10.25 -7.38
CA CYS A 53 12.83 -10.42 -7.60
C CYS A 53 13.27 -11.87 -7.79
N THR A 54 14.53 -12.03 -8.16
CA THR A 54 15.21 -13.32 -8.34
C THR A 54 15.82 -13.88 -7.06
N ALA A 55 15.71 -13.17 -5.93
CA ALA A 55 16.26 -13.61 -4.65
C ALA A 55 15.71 -14.98 -4.23
N THR A 56 16.63 -15.84 -3.81
CA THR A 56 16.36 -17.15 -3.27
C THR A 56 15.78 -17.07 -1.86
N HIS A 57 15.10 -18.13 -1.41
CA HIS A 57 14.63 -18.21 -0.03
C HIS A 57 15.75 -18.01 1.01
N LYS A 58 16.98 -18.45 0.70
CA LYS A 58 18.14 -18.27 1.57
C LYS A 58 18.49 -16.79 1.73
N GLU A 59 18.51 -16.05 0.62
CA GLU A 59 18.78 -14.60 0.62
C GLU A 59 17.64 -13.83 1.30
N LEU A 60 16.38 -14.20 1.05
CA LEU A 60 15.22 -13.63 1.73
C LEU A 60 15.15 -13.92 3.24
N SER A 61 16.00 -14.83 3.72
CA SER A 61 16.15 -15.12 5.16
C SER A 61 17.43 -14.51 5.74
N ASP A 62 18.27 -13.89 4.91
CA ASP A 62 19.52 -13.27 5.34
C ASP A 62 19.26 -11.88 5.89
N ARG A 63 19.69 -11.65 7.13
CA ARG A 63 19.42 -10.40 7.85
C ARG A 63 20.05 -9.19 7.17
N GLU A 64 21.29 -9.30 6.69
CA GLU A 64 22.00 -8.18 6.10
C GLU A 64 21.40 -7.81 4.75
N LEU A 65 21.02 -8.80 3.94
CA LEU A 65 20.31 -8.57 2.68
C LEU A 65 18.92 -7.97 2.90
N ILE A 66 18.18 -8.41 3.93
CA ILE A 66 16.89 -7.79 4.29
C ILE A 66 17.07 -6.32 4.65
N ILE A 67 18.13 -5.97 5.39
CA ILE A 67 18.43 -4.58 5.78
C ILE A 67 18.81 -3.74 4.55
N GLN A 68 19.57 -4.31 3.61
CA GLN A 68 19.94 -3.65 2.36
C GLN A 68 18.75 -3.49 1.40
N GLY A 69 17.71 -4.30 1.57
CA GLY A 69 16.56 -4.35 0.67
C GLY A 69 16.83 -5.18 -0.58
N PHE A 70 15.81 -5.28 -1.43
CA PHE A 70 15.86 -6.05 -2.66
C PHE A 70 15.26 -5.21 -3.79
N SER A 71 15.99 -5.07 -4.89
CA SER A 71 15.47 -4.41 -6.10
C SER A 71 14.43 -5.29 -6.82
N ILE A 72 13.48 -4.66 -7.49
CA ILE A 72 12.58 -5.33 -8.43
C ILE A 72 13.38 -5.62 -9.70
N ASN A 73 13.65 -6.91 -9.92
CA ASN A 73 14.45 -7.36 -11.07
C ASN A 73 13.83 -8.57 -11.75
N ARG A 74 12.53 -8.79 -11.55
CA ARG A 74 11.77 -9.83 -12.24
C ARG A 74 10.80 -9.18 -13.22
N TYR A 75 11.25 -8.99 -14.44
CA TYR A 75 10.41 -8.48 -15.53
C TYR A 75 9.80 -9.62 -16.34
N ILE A 76 8.62 -9.39 -16.90
CA ILE A 76 7.90 -10.40 -17.68
C ILE A 76 8.65 -10.76 -18.96
N THR A 77 9.34 -9.79 -19.56
CA THR A 77 10.17 -9.96 -20.76
C THR A 77 11.31 -10.94 -20.51
N ASP A 78 11.97 -10.81 -19.36
CA ASP A 78 13.08 -11.66 -18.97
C ASP A 78 12.57 -13.08 -18.69
N ALA A 79 11.38 -13.20 -18.11
CA ALA A 79 10.75 -14.49 -17.86
C ALA A 79 10.37 -15.20 -19.17
N ILE A 80 9.84 -14.48 -20.16
CA ILE A 80 9.52 -15.02 -21.49
C ILE A 80 10.80 -15.46 -22.21
N GLN A 81 11.83 -14.60 -22.21
CA GLN A 81 13.11 -14.92 -22.83
C GLN A 81 13.74 -16.16 -22.20
N LEU A 82 13.83 -16.20 -20.87
CA LEU A 82 14.39 -17.33 -20.14
C LEU A 82 13.60 -18.62 -20.41
N PHE A 83 12.28 -18.55 -20.52
CA PHE A 83 11.47 -19.72 -20.88
C PHE A 83 11.80 -20.23 -22.29
N GLY A 84 11.87 -19.34 -23.29
CA GLY A 84 12.20 -19.70 -24.67
C GLY A 84 13.59 -20.33 -24.83
N GLU A 85 14.62 -19.73 -24.21
CA GLU A 85 15.99 -20.25 -24.23
C GLU A 85 16.09 -21.67 -23.66
N ILE A 86 15.30 -21.96 -22.62
CA ILE A 86 15.28 -23.26 -21.98
C ILE A 86 14.43 -24.27 -22.78
N GLU A 87 13.31 -23.85 -23.37
CA GLU A 87 12.46 -24.74 -24.17
C GLU A 87 13.20 -25.28 -25.40
N ASP A 88 13.98 -24.43 -26.08
CA ASP A 88 14.83 -24.79 -27.20
C ASP A 88 15.90 -25.84 -26.85
N SER A 89 16.28 -25.94 -25.56
CA SER A 89 17.21 -26.96 -25.07
C SER A 89 16.56 -28.33 -24.81
N HIS A 90 15.25 -28.49 -25.07
CA HIS A 90 14.45 -29.69 -24.79
C HIS A 90 14.54 -30.21 -23.34
N SER A 91 14.88 -29.33 -22.39
CA SER A 91 15.28 -29.71 -21.03
C SER A 91 14.61 -28.90 -19.92
N PHE A 92 13.57 -28.10 -20.21
CA PHE A 92 12.95 -27.22 -19.22
C PHE A 92 12.57 -27.93 -17.92
N PHE A 93 11.91 -29.08 -18.00
CA PHE A 93 11.52 -29.81 -16.80
C PHE A 93 12.65 -30.62 -16.14
N SER A 94 13.82 -30.74 -16.77
CA SER A 94 14.98 -31.42 -16.18
C SER A 94 15.95 -30.47 -15.48
N LEU A 95 15.86 -29.15 -15.71
CA LEU A 95 16.65 -28.17 -14.96
C LEU A 95 16.14 -27.99 -13.52
N PRO A 96 17.04 -27.98 -12.52
CA PRO A 96 16.74 -27.58 -11.14
C PRO A 96 16.03 -26.22 -11.06
N SER A 97 15.13 -26.06 -10.08
CA SER A 97 14.30 -24.84 -9.92
C SER A 97 15.10 -23.55 -9.83
N ASN A 98 16.27 -23.59 -9.18
CA ASN A 98 17.18 -22.45 -9.06
C ASN A 98 17.77 -22.02 -10.41
N GLN A 99 18.03 -22.95 -11.32
CA GLN A 99 18.52 -22.62 -12.67
C GLN A 99 17.44 -22.01 -13.55
N ARG A 100 16.16 -22.28 -13.25
CA ARG A 100 15.00 -21.71 -13.96
C ARG A 100 14.56 -20.36 -13.39
N CYS A 101 15.32 -19.78 -12.46
CA CYS A 101 14.89 -18.61 -11.67
C CYS A 101 13.50 -18.80 -11.04
N ASN A 102 13.13 -20.06 -10.75
CA ASN A 102 11.83 -20.53 -10.29
C ASN A 102 10.63 -20.26 -11.22
N ILE A 103 10.87 -20.10 -12.52
CA ILE A 103 9.84 -20.17 -13.55
C ILE A 103 9.39 -21.63 -13.67
N THR A 104 8.08 -21.86 -13.57
CA THR A 104 7.48 -23.19 -13.58
C THR A 104 6.71 -23.50 -14.84
N HIS A 105 6.32 -22.49 -15.60
CA HIS A 105 5.56 -22.58 -16.84
C HIS A 105 5.74 -21.30 -17.67
N GLU A 106 5.31 -21.36 -18.94
CA GLU A 106 5.33 -20.23 -19.86
C GLU A 106 4.54 -19.05 -19.28
N PRO A 107 5.13 -17.84 -19.19
CA PRO A 107 4.40 -16.65 -18.80
C PRO A 107 3.28 -16.35 -19.80
N THR A 108 2.06 -16.16 -19.28
CA THR A 108 0.87 -15.87 -20.13
C THR A 108 0.61 -14.38 -20.27
N SER A 109 1.19 -13.56 -19.39
CA SER A 109 1.15 -12.10 -19.50
C SER A 109 2.29 -11.61 -20.39
N THR A 110 2.01 -10.58 -21.19
CA THR A 110 3.03 -9.78 -21.90
C THR A 110 3.33 -8.46 -21.19
N ILE A 111 2.61 -8.16 -20.10
CA ILE A 111 2.73 -6.94 -19.31
C ILE A 111 3.32 -7.29 -17.95
N ASN A 112 4.18 -6.41 -17.43
CA ASN A 112 4.73 -6.54 -16.09
C ASN A 112 3.61 -6.62 -15.04
N ILE A 113 3.76 -7.55 -14.10
CA ILE A 113 2.81 -7.80 -13.03
C ILE A 113 3.43 -7.31 -11.74
N LEU A 114 2.70 -6.48 -11.01
CA LEU A 114 3.15 -5.93 -9.73
C LEU A 114 2.26 -6.49 -8.62
N PRO A 115 2.59 -7.67 -8.05
CA PRO A 115 1.81 -8.28 -6.97
C PRO A 115 1.97 -7.49 -5.66
N ALA A 116 1.32 -6.33 -5.61
CA ALA A 116 1.24 -5.43 -4.48
C ALA A 116 -0.14 -5.60 -3.84
N SER A 117 -0.25 -6.54 -2.91
CA SER A 117 -1.51 -6.81 -2.20
C SER A 117 -1.42 -6.42 -0.73
N PRO A 118 -1.89 -5.21 -0.35
CA PRO A 118 -2.03 -4.83 1.05
C PRO A 118 -2.90 -5.80 1.85
N LEU A 119 -3.99 -6.31 1.27
CA LEU A 119 -4.89 -7.25 1.92
C LEU A 119 -4.19 -8.58 2.24
N HIS A 120 -3.47 -9.17 1.28
CA HIS A 120 -2.71 -10.40 1.52
C HIS A 120 -1.50 -10.16 2.43
N SER A 121 -0.95 -8.94 2.45
CA SER A 121 0.07 -8.56 3.43
C SER A 121 -0.51 -8.60 4.85
N TYR A 122 -1.70 -8.03 5.07
CA TYR A 122 -2.40 -8.11 6.35
C TYR A 122 -2.67 -9.56 6.77
N THR A 123 -3.26 -10.38 5.90
CA THR A 123 -3.64 -11.76 6.25
C THR A 123 -2.42 -12.67 6.40
N GLY A 124 -1.40 -12.49 5.56
CA GLY A 124 -0.12 -13.22 5.62
C GLY A 124 0.65 -12.93 6.91
N ILE A 125 0.86 -11.65 7.24
CA ILE A 125 1.51 -11.23 8.48
C ILE A 125 0.71 -11.69 9.69
N PHE A 126 -0.63 -11.58 9.65
CA PHE A 126 -1.48 -12.04 10.75
C PHE A 126 -1.36 -13.54 10.99
N ARG A 127 -1.38 -14.34 9.91
CA ARG A 127 -1.19 -15.80 9.99
C ARG A 127 0.17 -16.16 10.55
N TRP A 128 1.24 -15.52 10.07
CA TRP A 128 2.59 -15.73 10.57
C TRP A 128 2.71 -15.37 12.06
N PHE A 129 2.13 -14.23 12.47
CA PHE A 129 2.14 -13.78 13.85
C PHE A 129 1.39 -14.74 14.77
N ASN A 130 0.21 -15.25 14.35
CA ASN A 130 -0.51 -16.31 15.07
C ASN A 130 0.32 -17.59 15.22
N LEU A 131 1.01 -18.01 14.14
CA LEU A 131 1.86 -19.20 14.18
C LEU A 131 3.00 -19.03 15.20
N LEU A 132 3.67 -17.88 15.20
CA LEU A 132 4.68 -17.53 16.21
C LEU A 132 4.12 -17.65 17.63
N ILE A 133 2.91 -17.15 17.88
CA ILE A 133 2.27 -17.22 19.21
C ILE A 133 2.02 -18.69 19.62
N TYR A 134 1.55 -19.54 18.71
CA TYR A 134 1.33 -20.96 19.00
C TYR A 134 2.63 -21.67 19.38
N HIS A 135 3.72 -21.36 18.67
CA HIS A 135 5.05 -21.88 18.98
C HIS A 135 5.54 -21.45 20.36
N LEU A 136 5.41 -20.15 20.69
CA LEU A 136 5.83 -19.60 21.98
C LEU A 136 4.98 -20.14 23.14
N ASN A 137 3.66 -20.24 22.98
CA ASN A 137 2.76 -20.80 24.00
C ASN A 137 3.09 -22.26 24.36
N CYS A 138 3.68 -23.04 23.45
CA CYS A 138 4.02 -24.44 23.72
C CYS A 138 5.54 -24.71 23.85
N GLY A 139 6.37 -23.66 23.88
CA GLY A 139 7.81 -23.79 24.00
C GLY A 139 8.50 -24.49 22.82
N LYS A 140 7.86 -24.58 21.65
CA LYS A 140 8.43 -25.26 20.46
C LYS A 140 9.04 -24.23 19.52
N ARG A 141 10.38 -24.22 19.42
CA ARG A 141 11.13 -23.31 18.54
C ARG A 141 11.29 -23.79 17.09
N THR A 142 10.87 -25.02 16.78
CA THR A 142 10.94 -25.58 15.44
C THR A 142 9.66 -25.31 14.66
N TRP A 143 9.76 -24.76 13.45
CA TRP A 143 8.63 -24.42 12.57
C TRP A 143 8.01 -25.65 11.88
N SER A 144 7.61 -26.66 12.65
CA SER A 144 6.93 -27.85 12.14
C SER A 144 5.44 -27.83 12.50
N PRO A 145 4.53 -27.55 11.56
CA PRO A 145 3.09 -27.38 11.85
C PRO A 145 2.37 -28.69 12.20
N THR A 146 3.05 -29.83 12.11
CA THR A 146 2.41 -31.15 12.26
C THR A 146 2.38 -31.66 13.69
N SER A 147 3.09 -31.03 14.62
CA SER A 147 3.12 -31.53 16.01
C SER A 147 1.75 -31.40 16.69
N LEU A 148 1.34 -32.47 17.38
CA LEU A 148 0.10 -32.46 18.19
C LEU A 148 0.11 -31.32 19.22
N THR A 149 1.29 -31.02 19.77
CA THR A 149 1.50 -29.93 20.73
C THR A 149 1.12 -28.56 20.14
N ILE A 150 1.52 -28.26 18.90
CA ILE A 150 1.17 -27.00 18.23
C ILE A 150 -0.32 -26.97 17.92
N LYS A 151 -0.93 -28.09 17.49
CA LYS A 151 -2.38 -28.18 17.27
C LYS A 151 -3.17 -27.88 18.56
N ASN A 152 -2.73 -28.42 19.70
CA ASN A 152 -3.35 -28.16 20.99
C ASN A 152 -3.19 -26.69 21.42
N SER A 153 -1.99 -26.11 21.23
CA SER A 153 -1.75 -24.69 21.49
C SER A 153 -2.64 -23.80 20.62
N MET A 154 -2.75 -24.12 19.34
CA MET A 154 -3.60 -23.42 18.39
C MET A 154 -5.08 -23.44 18.82
N ILE A 155 -5.62 -24.58 19.25
CA ILE A 155 -6.99 -24.66 19.77
C ILE A 155 -7.15 -23.80 21.04
N PHE A 156 -6.21 -23.90 21.97
CA PHE A 156 -6.23 -23.14 23.22
C PHE A 156 -6.23 -21.62 22.97
N VAL A 157 -5.27 -21.13 22.18
CA VAL A 157 -5.12 -19.70 21.88
C VAL A 157 -6.33 -19.16 21.11
N ARG A 158 -6.87 -19.93 20.15
CA ARG A 158 -8.10 -19.57 19.43
C ARG A 158 -9.28 -19.39 20.37
N ASN A 159 -9.54 -20.36 21.23
CA ASN A 159 -10.67 -20.31 22.17
C ASN A 159 -10.54 -19.14 23.14
N LEU A 160 -9.31 -18.85 23.60
CA LEU A 160 -9.05 -17.71 24.46
C LEU A 160 -9.33 -16.37 23.75
N ILE A 161 -8.83 -16.21 22.53
CA ILE A 161 -9.03 -14.98 21.74
C ILE A 161 -10.50 -14.80 21.39
N GLU A 162 -11.19 -15.86 20.96
CA GLU A 162 -12.63 -15.81 20.69
C GLU A 162 -13.41 -15.44 21.95
N GLY A 163 -13.11 -16.06 23.10
CA GLY A 163 -13.79 -15.78 24.36
C GLY A 163 -13.58 -14.35 24.88
N LYS A 164 -12.39 -13.77 24.72
CA LYS A 164 -12.06 -12.42 25.24
C LYS A 164 -12.39 -11.29 24.27
N THR A 165 -12.33 -11.54 22.97
CA THR A 165 -12.42 -10.49 21.93
C THR A 165 -13.61 -10.68 20.98
N GLY A 166 -14.22 -11.86 20.95
CA GLY A 166 -15.20 -12.26 19.93
C GLY A 166 -14.59 -12.47 18.53
N MET A 167 -13.25 -12.50 18.40
CA MET A 167 -12.59 -12.72 17.12
C MET A 167 -12.39 -14.21 16.87
N ARG A 168 -12.93 -14.72 15.75
CA ARG A 168 -12.65 -16.06 15.25
C ARG A 168 -11.40 -16.05 14.40
N ILE A 169 -10.37 -16.79 14.80
CA ILE A 169 -9.09 -16.85 14.07
C ILE A 169 -8.76 -18.28 13.64
N ASP A 170 -8.18 -18.43 12.45
CA ASP A 170 -7.71 -19.67 11.82
C ASP A 170 -8.71 -20.84 11.81
N GLN A 171 -10.02 -20.60 11.95
CA GLN A 171 -11.05 -21.62 11.80
C GLN A 171 -11.32 -21.87 10.32
N PRO A 172 -11.36 -23.13 9.84
CA PRO A 172 -11.67 -23.41 8.45
C PRO A 172 -13.10 -22.98 8.10
N ASN A 173 -13.29 -22.36 6.95
CA ASN A 173 -14.61 -22.01 6.43
C ASN A 173 -15.11 -23.09 5.46
N ALA A 174 -16.42 -23.33 5.42
CA ALA A 174 -17.03 -24.33 4.52
C ALA A 174 -16.75 -24.04 3.03
N SER A 175 -16.62 -22.76 2.66
CA SER A 175 -16.30 -22.31 1.30
C SER A 175 -14.81 -22.34 0.97
N GLY A 176 -13.97 -22.94 1.82
CA GLY A 176 -12.52 -22.83 1.75
C GLY A 176 -11.97 -21.58 2.45
N GLY A 177 -10.67 -21.60 2.73
CA GLY A 177 -9.98 -20.55 3.48
C GLY A 177 -10.17 -20.66 5.00
N THR A 178 -9.84 -19.58 5.71
CA THR A 178 -9.94 -19.51 7.18
C THR A 178 -10.70 -18.27 7.64
N SER A 179 -11.09 -18.24 8.91
CA SER A 179 -11.71 -17.07 9.55
C SER A 179 -10.76 -15.88 9.71
N SER A 180 -9.47 -16.04 9.38
CA SER A 180 -8.44 -14.99 9.43
C SER A 180 -8.53 -14.05 8.22
N THR A 181 -9.68 -13.41 8.03
CA THR A 181 -9.94 -12.47 6.92
C THR A 181 -9.19 -11.15 7.11
N GLY A 182 -9.13 -10.33 6.06
CA GLY A 182 -8.54 -8.98 6.13
C GLY A 182 -9.15 -8.10 7.23
N SER A 183 -10.46 -8.18 7.46
CA SER A 183 -11.11 -7.43 8.55
C SER A 183 -10.67 -7.91 9.93
N VAL A 184 -10.47 -9.22 10.11
CA VAL A 184 -9.98 -9.80 11.37
C VAL A 184 -8.52 -9.39 11.59
N ALA A 185 -7.67 -9.46 10.56
CA ALA A 185 -6.27 -9.02 10.62
C ALA A 185 -6.16 -7.52 10.95
N ARG A 186 -6.93 -6.66 10.27
CA ARG A 186 -6.98 -5.21 10.55
C ARG A 186 -7.41 -4.91 11.99
N ARG A 187 -8.37 -5.69 12.52
CA ARG A 187 -8.80 -5.59 13.93
C ARG A 187 -7.73 -6.10 14.89
N ALA A 188 -7.00 -7.17 14.55
CA ALA A 188 -5.90 -7.68 15.38
C ALA A 188 -4.76 -6.66 15.51
N PHE A 189 -4.44 -5.95 14.42
CA PHE A 189 -3.43 -4.90 14.38
C PHE A 189 -4.00 -3.50 14.66
N SER A 190 -5.23 -3.36 15.17
CA SER A 190 -5.74 -2.05 15.58
C SER A 190 -5.06 -1.59 16.88
N CYS A 191 -5.01 -0.27 17.10
CA CYS A 191 -4.49 0.33 18.32
C CYS A 191 -5.28 -0.08 19.57
N ASP A 192 -6.61 -0.09 19.44
CA ASP A 192 -7.54 -0.49 20.51
C ASP A 192 -7.78 -2.01 20.58
N SER A 193 -6.86 -2.81 20.05
CA SER A 193 -7.09 -4.24 19.93
C SER A 193 -6.83 -4.97 21.24
N LYS A 194 -7.88 -5.52 21.85
CA LYS A 194 -7.77 -6.52 22.93
C LYS A 194 -7.02 -7.79 22.50
N TYR A 195 -6.78 -7.98 21.20
CA TYR A 195 -6.04 -9.12 20.66
C TYR A 195 -4.63 -9.22 21.27
N ILE A 196 -3.85 -8.13 21.29
CA ILE A 196 -2.47 -8.18 21.78
C ILE A 196 -2.43 -8.49 23.28
N GLU A 197 -3.34 -7.94 24.07
CA GLU A 197 -3.47 -8.27 25.51
C GLU A 197 -3.75 -9.76 25.73
N CYS A 198 -4.61 -10.35 24.90
CA CYS A 198 -4.91 -11.78 24.96
C CYS A 198 -3.67 -12.62 24.61
N VAL A 199 -2.95 -12.25 23.56
CA VAL A 199 -1.71 -12.91 23.13
C VAL A 199 -0.64 -12.83 24.22
N LEU A 200 -0.44 -11.66 24.82
CA LEU A 200 0.55 -11.48 25.89
C LEU A 200 0.20 -12.25 27.16
N SER A 201 -1.06 -12.69 27.32
CA SER A 201 -1.49 -13.50 28.46
C SER A 201 -1.13 -15.00 28.34
N VAL A 202 -0.75 -15.47 27.15
CA VAL A 202 -0.44 -16.89 26.88
C VAL A 202 1.04 -17.18 26.62
N VAL A 203 1.86 -16.15 26.55
CA VAL A 203 3.30 -16.25 26.32
C VAL A 203 4.09 -15.99 27.59
N GLU A 204 5.26 -16.61 27.70
CA GLU A 204 6.19 -16.41 28.81
C GLU A 204 6.62 -14.94 28.91
N THR A 205 6.88 -14.48 30.14
CA THR A 205 7.20 -13.08 30.44
C THR A 205 8.37 -12.55 29.63
N GLU A 206 9.39 -13.37 29.36
CA GLU A 206 10.57 -13.00 28.58
C GLU A 206 10.26 -12.59 27.12
N HIS A 207 9.11 -13.01 26.57
CA HIS A 207 8.75 -12.71 25.18
C HIS A 207 7.75 -11.55 25.04
N LYS A 208 7.16 -11.09 26.15
CA LYS A 208 6.04 -10.13 26.10
C LYS A 208 6.43 -8.79 25.50
N GLU A 209 7.56 -8.24 25.93
CA GLU A 209 8.05 -6.95 25.43
C GLU A 209 8.35 -7.03 23.93
N THR A 210 9.10 -8.05 23.51
CA THR A 210 9.46 -8.26 22.10
C THR A 210 8.24 -8.45 21.21
N LEU A 211 7.25 -9.24 21.64
CA LEU A 211 6.01 -9.43 20.88
C LEU A 211 5.18 -8.15 20.79
N SER A 212 5.15 -7.34 21.87
CA SER A 212 4.45 -6.05 21.87
C SER A 212 5.08 -5.06 20.89
N LYS A 213 6.42 -4.96 20.87
CA LYS A 213 7.15 -4.14 19.89
C LYS A 213 6.93 -4.63 18.47
N LEU A 214 7.05 -5.95 18.25
CA LEU A 214 6.81 -6.57 16.94
C LEU A 214 5.40 -6.29 16.42
N HIS A 215 4.37 -6.47 17.26
CA HIS A 215 2.99 -6.15 16.90
C HIS A 215 2.84 -4.68 16.51
N THR A 216 3.44 -3.76 17.27
CA THR A 216 3.39 -2.32 17.01
C THR A 216 4.06 -1.96 15.69
N HIS A 217 5.25 -2.49 15.41
CA HIS A 217 5.97 -2.24 14.16
C HIS A 217 5.22 -2.79 12.94
N LEU A 218 4.74 -4.03 13.02
CA LEU A 218 3.94 -4.63 11.93
C LEU A 218 2.66 -3.85 11.68
N SER A 219 2.01 -3.41 12.76
CA SER A 219 0.82 -2.58 12.73
C SER A 219 1.07 -1.22 12.05
N ALA A 220 2.24 -0.62 12.24
CA ALA A 220 2.66 0.59 11.54
C ALA A 220 2.93 0.31 10.05
N ILE A 221 3.79 -0.66 9.74
CA ILE A 221 4.15 -1.05 8.37
C ILE A 221 2.91 -1.34 7.52
N LEU A 222 1.99 -2.16 8.04
CA LEU A 222 0.76 -2.53 7.35
C LEU A 222 -0.14 -1.32 7.06
N ARG A 223 -0.21 -0.34 7.97
CA ARG A 223 -0.99 0.90 7.73
C ARG A 223 -0.33 1.80 6.72
N ILE A 224 1.00 1.89 6.75
CA ILE A 224 1.80 2.66 5.80
C ILE A 224 1.55 2.12 4.39
N ILE A 225 1.78 0.82 4.20
CA ILE A 225 1.54 0.13 2.92
C ILE A 225 0.08 0.29 2.46
N ASN A 226 -0.88 0.28 3.39
CA ASN A 226 -2.31 0.45 3.08
C ASN A 226 -2.80 1.91 3.16
N SER A 227 -1.93 2.92 3.13
CA SER A 227 -2.34 4.32 3.10
C SER A 227 -2.50 4.82 1.65
N ASP A 228 -3.16 5.96 1.49
CA ASP A 228 -3.22 6.76 0.26
C ASP A 228 -2.27 7.97 0.30
N ARG A 229 -1.47 8.07 1.38
CA ARG A 229 -0.56 9.20 1.63
C ARG A 229 0.76 9.00 0.92
N ILE A 230 1.46 10.10 0.68
CA ILE A 230 2.87 10.09 0.28
C ILE A 230 3.69 9.64 1.49
N ILE A 231 4.60 8.69 1.28
CA ILE A 231 5.40 8.06 2.33
C ILE A 231 6.85 8.06 1.88
N ASN A 232 7.76 8.42 2.79
CA ASN A 232 9.17 8.14 2.61
C ASN A 232 9.47 6.68 3.03
N THR A 233 9.89 5.83 2.10
CA THR A 233 9.92 4.37 2.27
C THR A 233 11.27 3.70 2.10
N GLU A 234 12.36 4.42 2.34
CA GLU A 234 13.75 3.91 2.27
C GLU A 234 14.02 2.67 3.15
N VAL A 235 13.07 2.26 3.98
CA VAL A 235 13.21 1.17 4.94
C VAL A 235 12.37 -0.06 4.58
N LEU A 236 11.68 -0.05 3.43
CA LEU A 236 10.81 -1.16 3.02
C LEU A 236 11.33 -1.82 1.73
N ALA A 237 12.27 -2.78 1.84
CA ALA A 237 12.78 -3.66 0.77
C ALA A 237 12.29 -3.35 -0.66
N HIS A 238 11.35 -4.13 -1.21
CA HIS A 238 10.76 -3.85 -2.53
C HIS A 238 9.82 -2.65 -2.53
N SER A 239 9.19 -2.35 -1.40
CA SER A 239 8.12 -1.35 -1.35
C SER A 239 8.64 0.04 -1.68
N GLU A 240 9.91 0.35 -1.45
CA GLU A 240 10.48 1.62 -1.87
C GLU A 240 10.33 1.84 -3.37
N GLU A 241 10.81 0.90 -4.18
CA GLU A 241 10.74 0.94 -5.64
C GLU A 241 9.29 0.89 -6.12
N ILE A 242 8.45 0.01 -5.56
CA ILE A 242 7.00 -0.03 -5.86
C ILE A 242 6.35 1.34 -5.63
N LEU A 243 6.61 1.94 -4.48
CA LEU A 243 5.96 3.19 -4.10
C LEU A 243 6.48 4.36 -4.92
N LYS A 244 7.81 4.49 -5.06
CA LYS A 244 8.45 5.61 -5.78
C LYS A 244 8.16 5.54 -7.28
N GLU A 245 8.32 4.37 -7.90
CA GLU A 245 8.23 4.24 -9.36
C GLU A 245 6.80 4.01 -9.85
N PHE A 246 6.00 3.20 -9.15
CA PHE A 246 4.69 2.78 -9.64
C PHE A 246 3.52 3.56 -9.03
N ASN A 247 3.72 4.26 -7.91
CA ASN A 247 2.63 4.93 -7.20
C ASN A 247 2.96 6.37 -6.74
N LEU A 248 3.93 7.03 -7.38
CA LEU A 248 4.27 8.44 -7.12
C LEU A 248 4.56 8.73 -5.64
N GLY A 249 5.19 7.77 -4.95
CA GLY A 249 5.49 7.80 -3.52
C GLY A 249 4.28 7.58 -2.60
N ARG A 250 3.09 7.27 -3.12
CA ARG A 250 1.88 7.01 -2.32
C ARG A 250 1.76 5.55 -1.90
N GLY A 251 1.13 5.29 -0.75
CA GLY A 251 0.82 3.92 -0.30
C GLY A 251 -0.08 3.12 -1.26
N LEU A 252 -0.02 1.79 -1.18
CA LEU A 252 -0.57 0.84 -2.17
C LEU A 252 -2.09 0.63 -2.08
N LYS A 253 -2.81 1.47 -1.34
CA LYS A 253 -4.27 1.32 -1.15
C LYS A 253 -5.02 1.31 -2.49
N SER A 254 -4.63 2.18 -3.43
CA SER A 254 -5.22 2.24 -4.77
C SER A 254 -4.81 1.09 -5.69
N PHE A 255 -3.75 0.36 -5.32
CA PHE A 255 -3.20 -0.76 -6.08
C PHE A 255 -3.74 -2.12 -5.60
N SER A 256 -4.49 -2.11 -4.49
CA SER A 256 -5.01 -3.30 -3.84
C SER A 256 -6.17 -3.94 -4.61
N GLU A 257 -6.21 -5.27 -4.57
CA GLU A 257 -7.31 -6.09 -5.05
C GLU A 257 -8.58 -6.02 -4.18
N GLU A 258 -8.60 -5.30 -3.06
CA GLU A 258 -9.79 -5.18 -2.21
C GLU A 258 -11.01 -4.63 -2.96
N GLY A 259 -10.78 -3.72 -3.91
CA GLY A 259 -11.84 -3.17 -4.77
C GLY A 259 -12.46 -4.26 -5.65
N SER A 260 -11.62 -5.04 -6.34
CA SER A 260 -12.08 -6.12 -7.23
C SER A 260 -12.72 -7.28 -6.45
N GLU A 261 -12.19 -7.64 -5.28
CA GLU A 261 -12.83 -8.61 -4.38
C GLU A 261 -14.19 -8.10 -3.84
N GLY A 262 -14.27 -6.80 -3.55
CA GLY A 262 -15.51 -6.12 -3.16
C GLY A 262 -16.58 -6.25 -4.23
N CYS A 263 -16.21 -6.09 -5.50
CA CYS A 263 -17.09 -6.26 -6.66
C CYS A 263 -17.72 -7.66 -6.73
N ASN A 264 -17.04 -8.72 -6.27
CA ASN A 264 -17.63 -10.07 -6.24
C ASN A 264 -18.89 -10.15 -5.36
N LYS A 265 -18.99 -9.32 -4.31
CA LYS A 265 -20.21 -9.24 -3.48
C LYS A 265 -21.34 -8.58 -4.26
N LEU A 266 -21.05 -7.51 -5.00
CA LEU A 266 -22.03 -6.84 -5.86
C LEU A 266 -22.49 -7.75 -7.00
N LEU A 267 -21.56 -8.46 -7.65
CA LEU A 267 -21.84 -9.43 -8.70
C LEU A 267 -22.86 -10.47 -8.21
N ARG A 268 -22.63 -11.08 -7.04
CA ARG A 268 -23.59 -12.04 -6.46
C ARG A 268 -24.95 -11.40 -6.18
N LYS A 269 -24.95 -10.22 -5.54
CA LYS A 269 -26.19 -9.48 -5.23
C LYS A 269 -26.99 -9.14 -6.49
N TYR A 270 -26.34 -8.64 -7.52
CA TYR A 270 -26.97 -8.23 -8.79
C TYR A 270 -27.45 -9.45 -9.55
N ARG A 271 -26.62 -10.50 -9.62
CA ARG A 271 -27.01 -11.78 -10.19
C ARG A 271 -28.29 -12.26 -9.54
N GLU A 272 -28.34 -12.38 -8.22
CA GLU A 272 -29.49 -12.95 -7.51
C GLU A 272 -30.76 -12.10 -7.61
N ASN A 273 -30.64 -10.78 -7.44
CA ASN A 273 -31.81 -9.93 -7.16
C ASN A 273 -32.19 -8.97 -8.29
N LEU A 274 -31.24 -8.60 -9.17
CA LEU A 274 -31.42 -7.46 -10.07
C LEU A 274 -31.22 -7.79 -11.55
N ALA A 275 -30.84 -9.02 -11.87
CA ALA A 275 -30.62 -9.49 -13.23
C ALA A 275 -31.72 -10.45 -13.68
N ARG A 276 -32.16 -10.31 -14.92
CA ARG A 276 -33.13 -11.19 -15.57
C ARG A 276 -32.65 -12.64 -15.50
N LYS A 277 -33.62 -13.55 -15.41
CA LYS A 277 -33.44 -15.01 -15.30
C LYS A 277 -33.93 -15.76 -16.54
N SER A 278 -34.13 -15.03 -17.64
CA SER A 278 -34.58 -15.54 -18.95
C SER A 278 -33.51 -16.38 -19.63
N SER A 279 -32.26 -15.92 -19.62
CA SER A 279 -31.10 -16.63 -20.19
C SER A 279 -29.82 -16.28 -19.43
N PHE A 280 -28.73 -16.99 -19.74
CA PHE A 280 -27.42 -16.66 -19.20
C PHE A 280 -26.94 -15.30 -19.72
N GLU A 281 -27.14 -15.03 -21.01
CA GLU A 281 -26.75 -13.82 -21.70
C GLU A 281 -27.44 -12.59 -21.12
N ASP A 282 -28.76 -12.66 -20.92
CA ASP A 282 -29.54 -11.58 -20.29
C ASP A 282 -29.07 -11.34 -18.84
N ASN A 283 -28.80 -12.42 -18.11
CA ASN A 283 -28.31 -12.32 -16.73
C ASN A 283 -26.93 -11.65 -16.66
N ALA A 284 -26.01 -12.07 -17.53
CA ALA A 284 -24.66 -11.54 -17.61
C ALA A 284 -24.65 -10.07 -18.05
N MET A 285 -25.44 -9.72 -19.07
CA MET A 285 -25.58 -8.35 -19.55
C MET A 285 -26.14 -7.43 -18.45
N ASP A 286 -27.19 -7.85 -17.74
CA ASP A 286 -27.75 -7.06 -16.64
C ASP A 286 -26.75 -6.85 -15.50
N ILE A 287 -25.94 -7.86 -15.18
CA ILE A 287 -24.86 -7.72 -14.18
C ILE A 287 -23.81 -6.71 -14.67
N PHE A 288 -23.37 -6.83 -15.93
CA PHE A 288 -22.37 -5.96 -16.52
C PHE A 288 -22.83 -4.50 -16.52
N VAL A 289 -24.01 -4.20 -17.06
CA VAL A 289 -24.58 -2.84 -17.12
C VAL A 289 -24.69 -2.22 -15.74
N ARG A 290 -25.08 -3.02 -14.73
CA ARG A 290 -25.18 -2.53 -13.34
C ARG A 290 -23.83 -2.27 -12.70
N LEU A 291 -22.84 -3.15 -12.92
CA LEU A 291 -21.48 -2.92 -12.44
C LEU A 291 -20.87 -1.67 -13.10
N ALA A 292 -21.05 -1.52 -14.41
CA ALA A 292 -20.60 -0.33 -15.16
C ALA A 292 -21.23 0.95 -14.60
N SER A 293 -22.55 0.94 -14.34
CA SER A 293 -23.27 2.07 -13.73
C SER A 293 -22.80 2.37 -12.30
N GLU A 294 -22.40 1.34 -11.54
CA GLU A 294 -21.89 1.50 -10.17
C GLU A 294 -20.46 2.08 -10.15
N SER A 295 -19.66 1.79 -11.19
CA SER A 295 -18.31 2.34 -11.36
C SER A 295 -18.25 3.68 -12.09
N ASP A 296 -19.38 4.18 -12.61
CA ASP A 296 -19.44 5.43 -13.36
C ASP A 296 -19.00 6.62 -12.46
N PRO A 297 -17.93 7.35 -12.84
CA PRO A 297 -17.39 8.43 -12.01
C PRO A 297 -18.35 9.62 -11.88
N VAL A 298 -19.15 9.91 -12.91
CA VAL A 298 -20.15 10.99 -12.90
C VAL A 298 -21.27 10.64 -11.92
N LEU A 299 -21.83 9.42 -12.01
CA LEU A 299 -22.85 8.95 -11.07
C LEU A 299 -22.32 8.89 -9.64
N ASN A 300 -21.07 8.47 -9.45
CA ASN A 300 -20.44 8.44 -8.14
C ASN A 300 -20.22 9.84 -7.56
N GLN A 301 -19.86 10.83 -8.38
CA GLN A 301 -19.76 12.22 -7.96
C GLN A 301 -21.12 12.73 -7.46
N PHE A 302 -22.20 12.50 -8.22
CA PHE A 302 -23.55 12.85 -7.80
C PHE A 302 -23.95 12.17 -6.48
N ARG A 303 -23.74 10.85 -6.34
CA ARG A 303 -24.05 10.12 -5.09
C ARG A 303 -23.26 10.66 -3.90
N SER A 304 -21.99 11.00 -4.11
CA SER A 304 -21.11 11.49 -3.04
C SER A 304 -21.56 12.84 -2.46
N SER A 305 -22.28 13.64 -3.25
CA SER A 305 -22.88 14.92 -2.83
C SER A 305 -24.14 14.72 -1.97
N LEU A 306 -24.75 13.54 -2.00
CA LEU A 306 -26.00 13.22 -1.30
C LEU A 306 -25.79 12.54 0.06
N VAL A 307 -24.55 12.22 0.44
CA VAL A 307 -24.27 11.53 1.70
C VAL A 307 -24.34 12.51 2.87
N CYS A 308 -25.42 12.41 3.66
CA CYS A 308 -25.62 13.11 4.93
C CYS A 308 -24.44 12.88 5.89
N GLU A 309 -23.96 13.95 6.54
CA GLU A 309 -22.74 14.09 7.37
C GLU A 309 -22.62 13.16 8.60
N ARG A 310 -23.55 12.23 8.79
CA ARG A 310 -23.81 11.57 10.08
C ARG A 310 -22.83 10.45 10.48
N SER A 311 -21.57 10.47 10.03
CA SER A 311 -20.60 9.41 10.40
C SER A 311 -19.17 9.87 10.75
N VAL A 312 -19.00 11.13 11.16
CA VAL A 312 -17.80 11.52 11.92
C VAL A 312 -18.00 11.04 13.37
N ARG A 313 -17.59 9.80 13.65
CA ARG A 313 -17.42 9.36 15.04
C ARG A 313 -16.30 10.20 15.65
N PHE A 314 -16.59 10.85 16.77
CA PHE A 314 -15.60 11.48 17.64
C PHE A 314 -14.46 10.49 17.89
N LEU A 315 -13.24 10.86 17.47
CA LEU A 315 -12.02 10.18 17.89
C LEU A 315 -11.72 10.69 19.31
N PRO A 316 -11.61 9.79 20.32
CA PRO A 316 -11.19 10.20 21.66
C PRO A 316 -9.77 10.78 21.61
N ASP A 317 -9.46 11.58 22.63
CA ASP A 317 -8.23 12.35 22.81
C ASP A 317 -7.01 11.46 23.14
N MET A 318 -6.66 10.53 22.23
CA MET A 318 -5.53 9.59 22.37
C MET A 318 -4.39 9.94 21.42
N ALA A 319 -3.92 11.18 21.51
CA ALA A 319 -2.95 11.75 20.59
C ALA A 319 -1.51 11.17 20.68
N LYS A 320 -1.22 10.12 21.46
CA LYS A 320 0.15 9.59 21.66
C LYS A 320 0.60 8.55 20.62
N ASP A 321 -0.33 7.96 19.88
CA ASP A 321 -0.06 6.76 19.08
C ASP A 321 -0.08 7.04 17.57
N ILE A 322 1.06 6.81 16.91
CA ILE A 322 1.27 7.04 15.47
C ILE A 322 0.23 6.32 14.59
N ARG A 323 -0.36 5.23 15.09
CA ARG A 323 -1.39 4.46 14.38
C ARG A 323 -2.63 5.29 14.06
N TYR A 324 -2.99 6.26 14.89
CA TYR A 324 -4.12 7.16 14.63
C TYR A 324 -3.79 8.25 13.61
N PHE A 325 -2.51 8.60 13.43
CA PHE A 325 -2.10 9.58 12.43
C PHE A 325 -2.45 9.12 11.01
N PHE A 326 -2.39 7.81 10.74
CA PHE A 326 -2.65 7.20 9.43
C PHE A 326 -4.07 6.67 9.21
N THR A 327 -4.94 6.63 10.23
CA THR A 327 -6.33 6.18 10.06
C THR A 327 -7.16 7.30 9.42
N SER A 328 -7.33 7.21 8.11
CA SER A 328 -8.08 8.14 7.25
C SER A 328 -9.54 8.30 7.70
N LYS A 329 -9.81 9.38 8.44
CA LYS A 329 -11.07 10.11 8.41
C LYS A 329 -10.70 11.58 8.50
N HIS A 330 -10.61 12.23 7.35
CA HIS A 330 -10.71 13.69 7.30
C HIS A 330 -12.18 14.06 7.52
N PRO A 331 -12.49 15.08 8.34
CA PRO A 331 -13.72 15.83 8.15
C PRO A 331 -13.69 16.39 6.72
N ARG A 332 -14.73 16.12 5.91
CA ARG A 332 -14.85 16.77 4.59
C ARG A 332 -14.99 18.27 4.80
N ILE A 333 -14.34 19.04 3.94
CA ILE A 333 -14.45 20.50 3.90
C ILE A 333 -15.80 20.85 3.29
N ASP A 334 -16.54 21.69 3.98
CA ASP A 334 -17.76 22.28 3.46
C ASP A 334 -17.38 23.34 2.40
N PHE A 335 -17.86 23.16 1.17
CA PHE A 335 -17.88 24.22 0.15
C PHE A 335 -19.29 24.81 0.14
N SER A 336 -19.73 25.35 1.26
CA SER A 336 -20.89 26.22 1.30
C SER A 336 -20.39 27.67 1.26
N GLN A 337 -20.69 28.31 0.12
CA GLN A 337 -20.67 29.76 -0.13
C GLN A 337 -19.31 30.48 -0.07
N THR A 338 -18.58 30.47 -1.19
CA THR A 338 -17.84 31.66 -1.61
C THR A 338 -18.73 32.49 -2.52
N ASP A 339 -19.12 33.66 -2.03
CA ASP A 339 -19.83 34.69 -2.78
C ASP A 339 -19.12 35.01 -4.09
N CYS A 340 -19.86 34.86 -5.19
CA CYS A 340 -19.45 35.37 -6.49
C CYS A 340 -19.43 36.90 -6.44
N SER A 341 -18.25 37.50 -6.27
CA SER A 341 -18.06 38.91 -6.59
C SER A 341 -16.68 39.16 -7.24
N ASN A 342 -16.76 39.43 -8.54
CA ASN A 342 -15.96 40.33 -9.37
C ASN A 342 -14.47 40.57 -9.04
N GLY A 343 -13.61 40.25 -9.99
CA GLY A 343 -12.27 40.82 -10.07
C GLY A 343 -11.44 40.23 -11.21
N ASN A 344 -11.67 40.69 -12.44
CA ASN A 344 -10.71 40.51 -13.54
C ASN A 344 -9.44 41.30 -13.21
N SER A 345 -8.33 40.60 -12.98
CA SER A 345 -7.00 41.18 -13.09
C SER A 345 -6.08 40.16 -13.75
N ILE A 346 -5.84 40.39 -15.05
CA ILE A 346 -4.76 39.77 -15.82
C ILE A 346 -3.46 40.38 -15.28
N ILE A 347 -2.59 39.54 -14.73
CA ILE A 347 -1.21 39.92 -14.41
C ILE A 347 -0.35 39.29 -15.50
N GLU A 348 0.17 40.13 -16.40
CA GLU A 348 1.25 39.79 -17.32
C GLU A 348 2.52 39.56 -16.48
N VAL A 349 3.14 38.38 -16.66
CA VAL A 349 4.43 38.06 -16.07
C VAL A 349 5.46 38.15 -17.19
N ASP A 350 6.15 39.29 -17.25
CA ASP A 350 7.30 39.47 -18.10
C ASP A 350 8.53 38.72 -17.56
N ASN A 351 9.31 38.22 -18.51
CA ASN A 351 10.53 37.45 -18.34
C ASN A 351 11.58 38.17 -17.47
N ILE A 352 12.01 37.51 -16.39
CA ILE A 352 13.26 37.84 -15.70
C ILE A 352 13.91 36.52 -15.28
N PHE A 353 14.86 36.01 -16.08
CA PHE A 353 15.99 35.21 -15.61
C PHE A 353 17.08 35.24 -16.68
N ASP A 354 18.05 36.12 -16.48
CA ASP A 354 19.45 35.90 -16.85
C ASP A 354 20.32 36.63 -15.81
N GLU A 355 21.51 36.07 -15.59
CA GLU A 355 22.61 36.54 -14.73
C GLU A 355 22.61 36.08 -13.27
N ALA A 356 23.27 34.93 -13.09
CA ALA A 356 24.02 34.60 -11.90
C ALA A 356 25.29 35.46 -11.85
N ASP A 357 25.58 36.11 -10.72
CA ASP A 357 26.90 36.08 -10.11
C ASP A 357 26.94 36.74 -8.70
N SER A 358 27.67 36.06 -7.82
CA SER A 358 28.26 36.51 -6.54
C SER A 358 27.37 37.26 -5.52
N ILE A 359 27.08 36.61 -4.38
CA ILE A 359 26.66 37.31 -3.16
C ILE A 359 27.64 37.02 -2.02
N ASP A 360 28.10 38.13 -1.45
CA ASP A 360 29.01 38.31 -0.33
C ASP A 360 28.30 38.02 1.01
N TYR A 361 28.89 37.18 1.86
CA TYR A 361 28.29 36.70 3.11
C TYR A 361 28.74 37.51 4.31
N THR A 362 28.04 38.61 4.60
CA THR A 362 28.11 39.30 5.91
C THR A 362 26.73 39.75 6.40
N ASN A 363 25.71 38.90 6.26
CA ASN A 363 24.39 39.18 6.83
C ASN A 363 23.92 38.04 7.76
N THR A 364 23.98 38.32 9.06
CA THR A 364 23.58 37.43 10.16
C THR A 364 22.09 37.10 10.21
N ASP A 365 21.26 37.71 9.35
CA ASP A 365 19.83 37.41 9.21
C ASP A 365 19.54 36.25 8.22
N LEU A 366 20.56 35.68 7.57
CA LEU A 366 20.41 34.50 6.70
C LEU A 366 20.60 33.15 7.43
N ILE A 367 20.94 33.17 8.72
CA ILE A 367 21.24 31.96 9.49
C ILE A 367 19.97 31.15 9.80
N ASP A 368 18.81 31.79 9.93
CA ASP A 368 17.53 31.09 10.14
C ASP A 368 17.05 30.33 8.89
N ASN A 369 17.57 30.64 7.69
CA ASN A 369 17.24 29.92 6.46
C ASN A 369 18.15 28.71 6.18
N TYR A 370 19.24 28.53 6.94
CA TYR A 370 20.16 27.39 6.73
C TYR A 370 19.74 26.15 7.52
N VAL A 371 18.99 26.31 8.62
CA VAL A 371 18.55 25.17 9.45
C VAL A 371 17.52 24.33 8.71
N ASP A 372 16.66 24.95 7.90
CA ASP A 372 15.63 24.25 7.12
C ASP A 372 16.14 23.73 5.78
N SER A 373 17.40 23.97 5.40
CA SER A 373 17.92 23.61 4.08
C SER A 373 17.91 22.10 3.82
N PHE A 374 17.72 21.28 4.86
CA PHE A 374 17.56 19.83 4.74
C PHE A 374 16.13 19.34 4.99
N ASP A 375 15.14 20.24 5.05
CA ASP A 375 13.74 19.86 5.07
C ASP A 375 13.37 19.33 3.67
N ILE A 376 13.13 18.02 3.61
CA ILE A 376 12.80 17.31 2.36
C ILE A 376 11.58 17.91 1.64
N GLY A 377 10.65 18.53 2.35
CA GLY A 377 9.47 19.19 1.77
C GLY A 377 9.78 20.39 0.90
N ILE A 378 10.92 21.06 1.09
CA ILE A 378 11.39 22.16 0.22
C ILE A 378 11.67 21.64 -1.20
N TYR A 379 12.03 20.37 -1.30
CA TYR A 379 12.47 19.72 -2.53
C TYR A 379 11.39 18.84 -3.16
N VAL A 380 10.26 18.65 -2.48
CA VAL A 380 9.08 17.99 -3.08
C VAL A 380 8.69 18.76 -4.35
N SER A 381 8.57 18.02 -5.45
CA SER A 381 8.29 18.55 -6.80
C SER A 381 9.43 19.33 -7.47
N LYS A 382 10.65 19.34 -6.93
CA LYS A 382 11.82 19.95 -7.57
C LYS A 382 12.75 18.87 -8.15
N THR A 383 13.27 19.12 -9.34
CA THR A 383 14.38 18.32 -9.88
C THR A 383 15.65 18.69 -9.14
N VAL A 384 16.21 17.74 -8.40
CA VAL A 384 17.43 17.94 -7.59
C VAL A 384 18.54 16.97 -8.03
N PRO A 385 19.80 17.43 -8.08
CA PRO A 385 20.95 16.55 -8.35
C PRO A 385 21.04 15.39 -7.35
N TYR A 386 21.58 14.25 -7.80
CA TYR A 386 21.67 13.02 -6.99
C TYR A 386 22.41 13.23 -5.66
N TYR A 387 23.52 13.97 -5.66
CA TYR A 387 24.29 14.23 -4.43
C TYR A 387 23.48 15.02 -3.38
N VAL A 388 22.55 15.89 -3.81
CA VAL A 388 21.66 16.64 -2.92
C VAL A 388 20.62 15.69 -2.34
N LYS A 389 20.05 14.78 -3.13
CA LYS A 389 19.14 13.74 -2.64
C LYS A 389 19.81 12.91 -1.56
N GLN A 390 21.02 12.42 -1.81
CA GLN A 390 21.78 11.62 -0.85
C GLN A 390 21.99 12.37 0.47
N LYS A 391 22.35 13.66 0.40
CA LYS A 391 22.54 14.48 1.60
C LYS A 391 21.22 14.73 2.34
N LEU A 392 20.11 14.95 1.64
CA LEU A 392 18.78 15.12 2.25
C LEU A 392 18.29 13.88 2.99
N PHE A 393 18.69 12.68 2.56
CA PHE A 393 18.33 11.43 3.23
C PHE A 393 19.22 11.13 4.44
N LEU A 394 20.52 11.43 4.35
CA LEU A 394 21.45 11.22 5.45
C LEU A 394 21.31 12.27 6.56
N ASP A 395 21.08 13.53 6.18
CA ASP A 395 21.03 14.68 7.09
C ASP A 395 19.60 15.27 7.14
N THR A 396 18.58 14.42 7.25
CA THR A 396 17.18 14.89 7.30
C THR A 396 16.98 15.96 8.37
N TRP A 397 16.23 17.01 8.04
CA TRP A 397 15.91 18.04 9.02
C TRP A 397 15.11 17.44 10.19
N ILE A 398 15.67 17.62 11.39
CA ILE A 398 15.02 17.26 12.65
C ILE A 398 14.57 18.55 13.31
N PRO A 399 13.25 18.75 13.51
CA PRO A 399 12.76 19.94 14.18
C PRO A 399 13.37 20.10 15.58
N PRO A 400 13.66 21.33 16.02
CA PRO A 400 14.17 21.59 17.37
C PRO A 400 13.18 21.11 18.45
N ALA A 401 13.65 20.98 19.70
CA ALA A 401 12.87 20.33 20.77
C ALA A 401 11.58 21.08 21.12
N ASP A 402 11.57 22.38 20.92
CA ASP A 402 10.49 23.34 21.13
C ASP A 402 9.70 23.65 19.85
N TYR A 403 9.90 22.89 18.77
CA TYR A 403 9.24 23.15 17.49
C TYR A 403 7.69 23.11 17.62
N PRO A 404 6.97 24.15 17.15
CA PRO A 404 5.53 24.27 17.37
C PRO A 404 4.72 23.46 16.35
N PHE A 405 4.77 22.13 16.42
CA PHE A 405 4.03 21.22 15.50
C PHE A 405 2.52 21.49 15.40
N LYS A 406 1.95 22.18 16.39
CA LYS A 406 0.54 22.58 16.41
C LYS A 406 0.22 23.66 15.37
N GLU A 407 1.17 24.54 15.07
CA GLU A 407 0.99 25.64 14.11
C GLU A 407 0.96 25.13 12.66
N ASP A 408 1.71 24.06 12.37
CA ASP A 408 1.70 23.42 11.06
C ASP A 408 0.43 22.58 10.81
N SER A 409 -0.27 22.18 11.86
CA SER A 409 -1.49 21.37 11.76
C SER A 409 -2.74 22.24 11.52
N LYS A 410 -3.12 22.40 10.24
CA LYS A 410 -4.38 23.11 9.88
C LYS A 410 -5.65 22.40 10.38
N LYS A 411 -5.63 21.08 10.64
CA LYS A 411 -6.82 20.25 10.96
C LYS A 411 -6.56 19.11 11.96
N GLY A 412 -6.29 19.47 13.21
CA GLY A 412 -6.53 18.63 14.39
C GLY A 412 -5.57 17.45 14.64
N ARG A 413 -4.74 17.04 13.69
CA ARG A 413 -3.70 16.02 13.90
C ARG A 413 -2.34 16.68 14.08
N ILE A 414 -1.84 16.70 15.30
CA ILE A 414 -0.56 17.32 15.64
C ILE A 414 0.52 16.23 15.57
N PHE A 415 1.53 16.45 14.71
CA PHE A 415 2.71 15.58 14.68
C PHE A 415 3.50 15.70 15.99
N ARG A 416 4.20 14.65 16.40
CA ARG A 416 4.95 14.61 17.66
C ARG A 416 6.42 14.33 17.43
N LYS A 417 7.30 15.09 18.07
CA LYS A 417 8.75 14.91 17.96
C LYS A 417 9.19 13.53 18.44
N GLU A 418 8.54 12.98 19.45
CA GLU A 418 8.86 11.66 20.01
C GLU A 418 8.80 10.55 18.96
N TRP A 419 7.96 10.71 17.93
CA TRP A 419 7.90 9.76 16.83
C TRP A 419 9.17 9.75 15.98
N LEU A 420 9.90 10.87 15.86
CA LEU A 420 11.20 10.89 15.17
C LEU A 420 12.28 10.13 15.97
N ASN A 421 12.19 10.14 17.29
CA ASN A 421 13.10 9.39 18.16
C ASN A 421 12.78 7.89 18.14
N GLU A 422 11.50 7.53 18.04
CA GLU A 422 11.03 6.14 18.07
C GLU A 422 11.12 5.45 16.69
N PHE A 423 10.88 6.19 15.61
CA PHE A 423 10.82 5.66 14.25
C PHE A 423 11.91 6.30 13.38
N SER A 424 13.07 5.64 13.29
CA SER A 424 14.24 6.15 12.54
C SER A 424 14.01 6.34 11.04
N TRP A 425 12.94 5.75 10.49
CA TRP A 425 12.53 5.90 9.09
C TRP A 425 11.58 7.08 8.85
N LEU A 426 11.12 7.74 9.92
CA LEU A 426 10.17 8.84 9.84
C LEU A 426 10.94 10.16 9.71
N SER A 427 10.69 10.92 8.65
CA SER A 427 11.14 12.32 8.55
C SER A 427 9.95 13.27 8.70
N TYR A 428 10.17 14.40 9.37
CA TYR A 428 9.18 15.48 9.40
C TYR A 428 9.51 16.54 8.37
N SER A 429 8.48 17.19 7.84
CA SER A 429 8.63 18.35 6.96
C SER A 429 7.53 19.34 7.26
N LYS A 430 7.92 20.60 7.49
CA LYS A 430 6.95 21.70 7.69
C LYS A 430 6.29 22.12 6.38
N PHE A 431 7.01 21.96 5.27
CA PHE A 431 6.53 22.33 3.94
C PHE A 431 5.65 21.26 3.30
N ALA A 432 5.83 19.98 3.65
CA ALA A 432 5.00 18.89 3.13
C ALA A 432 3.51 18.97 3.53
N GLN A 433 3.18 19.68 4.62
CA GLN A 433 1.80 19.84 5.08
C GLN A 433 1.02 20.97 4.39
N ARG A 434 1.70 21.82 3.62
CA ARG A 434 1.07 22.96 2.92
C ARG A 434 0.54 22.62 1.54
N TRP A 435 0.81 21.41 1.04
CA TRP A 435 0.24 20.93 -0.22
C TRP A 435 -1.20 20.49 0.03
N ASP A 436 -2.14 21.37 -0.30
CA ASP A 436 -3.55 21.02 -0.41
C ASP A 436 -3.71 20.08 -1.62
N LEU A 437 -3.59 18.77 -1.35
CA LEU A 437 -3.97 17.68 -2.26
C LEU A 437 -5.43 17.26 -2.04
#